data_AF-A0A1G6X8G2-F1
#
_entry.id   AF-A0A1G6X8G2-F1
#
_cell.length_a   1.000
_cell.length_b   1.000
_cell.length_c   1.000
_cell.angle_alpha   90.00
_cell.angle_beta   90.00
_cell.angle_gamma   90.00
#
_symmetry.space_group_name_H-M   'P 1'
#
loop_
_entity.id
_entity.type
_entity.pdbx_description
1 polymer ?
#
loop_
_entity_poly.entity_id
_entity_poly.type
_entity_poly.pdbx_seq_one_letter_code
_entity_poly.pdbx_strand_id
1 'polypeptide(L)' 'MERNKTPSFTLSIIAIILGVTLFKQFDFENLKFEKPWLAIVYIIVFVTSIYFLIKNFKNK' A
#
# COMPACT_ATOMS: atom_id res chain seq x y z
N MET A 1 5.68 13.04 26.91
CA MET A 1 5.32 13.37 25.52
C MET A 1 5.39 12.09 24.70
N GLU A 2 4.26 11.38 24.56
CA GLU A 2 4.16 10.23 23.66
C GLU A 2 4.28 10.73 22.22
N ARG A 3 5.39 10.38 21.56
CA ARG A 3 5.56 10.63 20.13
C ARG A 3 4.79 9.54 19.41
N ASN A 4 3.51 9.78 19.13
CA ASN A 4 2.58 8.91 18.41
C ASN A 4 3.01 8.70 16.93
N LYS A 5 4.19 8.10 16.71
CA LYS A 5 4.75 7.79 15.38
C LYS A 5 4.24 6.45 14.82
N THR A 6 3.53 5.68 15.65
CA THR A 6 3.00 4.35 15.34
C THR A 6 2.20 4.26 14.02
N PRO A 7 1.32 5.21 13.65
CA PRO A 7 0.54 5.04 12.41
C PRO A 7 1.40 5.02 11.14
N SER A 8 2.53 5.73 11.12
CA SER A 8 3.42 5.76 9.94
C SER A 8 4.18 4.45 9.75
N PHE A 9 4.53 3.74 10.83
CA PHE A 9 5.26 2.48 10.74
C PHE A 9 4.37 1.36 10.21
N THR A 10 3.16 1.24 10.76
CA THR A 10 2.17 0.25 10.29
C THR A 10 1.76 0.50 8.84
N LEU A 11 1.49 1.76 8.46
CA LEU A 11 1.17 2.10 7.06
C LEU A 11 2.31 1.77 6.09
N SER A 12 3.57 1.96 6.51
CA SER A 12 4.74 1.60 5.70
C SER A 12 4.81 0.07 5.47
N ILE A 13 4.59 -0.72 6.51
CA ILE A 13 4.56 -2.19 6.40
C ILE A 13 3.43 -2.64 5.47
N ILE A 14 2.21 -2.10 5.65
CA ILE A 14 1.06 -2.41 4.79
C ILE A 14 1.37 -2.05 3.33
N ALA A 15 1.97 -0.89 3.08
CA ALA A 15 2.36 -0.48 1.75
C ALA A 15 3.35 -1.47 1.12
N ILE A 16 4.40 -1.87 1.84
CA ILE A 16 5.40 -2.84 1.33
C ILE A 16 4.74 -4.18 1.00
N ILE A 17 3.91 -4.72 1.91
CA ILE A 17 3.24 -6.01 1.70
C ILE A 17 2.33 -5.94 0.48
N LEU A 18 1.44 -4.95 0.41
CA LEU A 18 0.49 -4.81 -0.70
C LEU A 18 1.20 -4.54 -2.03
N GLY A 19 2.29 -3.75 -2.02
CA GLY A 19 3.10 -3.51 -3.21
C GLY A 19 3.73 -4.80 -3.75
N VAL A 20 4.32 -5.61 -2.87
CA VAL A 20 4.89 -6.92 -3.25
C VAL A 20 3.80 -7.89 -3.70
N THR A 21 2.66 -7.94 -3.02
CA THR A 21 1.53 -8.80 -3.38
C THR A 21 0.97 -8.44 -4.75
N LEU A 22 0.71 -7.16 -5.02
CA LEU A 22 0.23 -6.69 -6.32
C LEU A 22 1.24 -7.01 -7.43
N PHE A 23 2.54 -6.79 -7.20
CA PHE A 23 3.57 -7.10 -8.18
C PHE A 23 3.64 -8.61 -8.50
N LYS A 24 3.49 -9.47 -7.49
CA LYS A 24 3.50 -10.93 -7.67
C LYS A 24 2.22 -11.50 -8.30
N GLN A 25 1.06 -10.92 -8.00
CA GLN A 25 -0.23 -11.39 -8.51
C GLN A 25 -0.58 -10.82 -9.89
N PHE A 26 0.20 -9.86 -10.38
CA PHE A 26 0.01 -9.31 -11.70
C PHE A 26 0.60 -10.24 -12.75
N ASP A 27 -0.26 -10.76 -13.60
CA ASP A 27 0.14 -11.48 -14.81
C ASP A 27 0.52 -10.44 -15.88
N PHE A 28 1.82 -10.30 -16.11
CA PHE A 28 2.39 -9.39 -17.10
C PHE A 28 2.14 -9.85 -18.54
N GLU A 29 1.82 -11.13 -18.76
CA GLU A 29 1.55 -11.69 -20.08
C GLU A 29 0.13 -11.35 -20.53
N ASN A 30 -0.85 -11.54 -19.64
CA ASN A 30 -2.26 -11.23 -19.92
C ASN A 30 -2.72 -9.84 -19.45
N LEU A 31 -1.85 -9.08 -18.79
CA LEU A 31 -2.12 -7.77 -18.18
C LEU A 31 -3.30 -7.79 -17.20
N LYS A 32 -3.42 -8.85 -16.42
CA LYS A 32 -4.54 -9.07 -15.49
C LYS A 32 -4.05 -9.55 -14.14
N PHE A 33 -4.85 -9.32 -13.11
CA PHE A 33 -4.63 -9.96 -11.81
C PHE A 33 -5.45 -11.26 -11.76
N GLU A 34 -4.91 -12.29 -11.10
CA GLU A 34 -5.65 -13.55 -10.86
C GLU A 34 -7.01 -13.30 -10.21
N LYS A 35 -7.06 -12.32 -9.29
CA LYS A 35 -8.27 -11.92 -8.56
C LYS A 35 -8.51 -10.42 -8.76
N PRO A 36 -9.14 -10.00 -9.87
CA PRO A 36 -9.22 -8.58 -10.24
C PRO A 36 -9.96 -7.74 -9.19
N TRP A 37 -11.04 -8.27 -8.58
CA TRP A 37 -11.78 -7.55 -7.54
C TRP A 37 -10.93 -7.32 -6.27
N LEU A 38 -10.18 -8.34 -5.85
CA LEU A 38 -9.30 -8.25 -4.68
C LEU A 38 -8.13 -7.30 -4.96
N ALA A 39 -7.57 -7.36 -6.17
CA ALA A 39 -6.50 -6.47 -6.60
C ALA A 39 -6.93 -5.00 -6.58
N ILE A 40 -8.16 -4.68 -6.98
CA ILE A 40 -8.71 -3.31 -6.88
C ILE A 40 -8.70 -2.83 -5.42
N VAL A 41 -9.18 -3.66 -4.48
CA VAL A 41 -9.18 -3.31 -3.06
C VAL A 41 -7.75 -3.08 -2.55
N TYR A 42 -6.81 -3.96 -2.91
CA TYR A 42 -5.40 -3.84 -2.53
C TYR A 42 -4.75 -2.59 -3.12
N ILE A 43 -5.05 -2.24 -4.37
CA ILE A 43 -4.56 -1.00 -5.01
C ILE A 43 -5.09 0.22 -4.25
N ILE A 44 -6.39 0.27 -3.92
CA ILE A 44 -6.98 1.39 -3.19
C ILE A 44 -6.31 1.57 -1.82
N VAL A 45 -6.14 0.47 -1.07
CA VAL A 45 -5.50 0.51 0.25
C VAL A 45 -4.02 0.88 0.13
N PHE A 46 -3.32 0.36 -0.88
CA PHE A 46 -1.92 0.68 -1.16
C PHE A 46 -1.73 2.17 -1.47
N VAL A 47 -2.49 2.71 -2.42
CA VAL A 47 -2.44 4.14 -2.80
C VAL A 47 -2.78 5.03 -1.61
N THR A 48 -3.82 4.68 -0.85
CA THR A 48 -4.21 5.41 0.36
C THR A 48 -3.09 5.41 1.40
N SER A 49 -2.49 4.23 1.64
CA SER A 49 -1.38 4.08 2.59
C SER A 49 -0.17 4.93 2.19
N ILE A 50 0.22 4.90 0.91
CA ILE A 50 1.30 5.74 0.36
C ILE A 50 0.96 7.23 0.47
N TYR A 51 -0.27 7.63 0.14
CA TYR A 51 -0.71 9.02 0.24
C TYR A 51 -0.58 9.55 1.68
N PHE A 52 -1.08 8.80 2.67
CA PHE A 52 -0.95 9.18 4.07
C PHE A 52 0.51 9.18 4.54
N LEU A 53 1.33 8.23 4.08
CA LEU A 53 2.75 8.16 4.40
C LEU A 53 3.50 9.41 3.90
N ILE A 54 3.29 9.80 2.64
CA ILE A 54 3.92 10.98 2.02
C ILE A 54 3.42 12.26 2.69
N LYS A 55 2.12 12.39 2.93
CA LYS A 55 1.53 13.57 3.59
C LYS A 55 2.07 13.73 5.01
N ASN A 56 2.17 12.64 5.77
CA ASN A 56 2.72 12.65 7.12
C ASN A 56 4.23 12.96 7.12
N PHE A 57 4.97 12.54 6.09
CA PHE A 57 6.38 12.87 5.94
C PHE A 57 6.61 14.36 5.64
N LYS A 58 5.75 14.98 4.81
CA LYS A 58 5.87 16.41 4.44
C LYS A 58 5.46 17.37 5.57
N ASN A 59 4.61 16.92 6.49
CA ASN A 59 4.14 17.71 7.63
C ASN A 59 5.05 17.62 8.88
N LYS A 60 6.20 16.97 8.77
CA LYS A 60 7.14 16.72 9.86
C LYS A 60 8.49 17.38 9.57
#